data_AF-A0A8H3EH78-F1
#
_entry.id   AF-A0A8H3EH78-F1
#
_cell.length_a   1.000
_cell.length_b   1.000
_cell.length_c   1.000
_cell.angle_alpha   90.00
_cell.angle_beta   90.00
_cell.angle_gamma   90.00
#
_symmetry.space_group_name_H-M   'P 1'
#
loop_
_entity.id
_entity.type
_entity.pdbx_description
1 polymer ?
#
loop_
_entity_poly.entity_id
_entity_poly.type
_entity_poly.pdbx_seq_one_letter_code
_entity_poly.pdbx_strand_id
1 'polypeptide(L)'
;MGFFDKAKASLADIQGDLTKATASLGLGEKKSESSAAQPESSKSTPINTPATSVAPSAAGAPKAKLPLANRKNVRDVWEAAQPDLERKLSDLLGVSWKTDIDIPYIYTFAESGYAKSTPGDMVKSYVEGALDSIERYADQNGEDGKSELNTLASSHTIAMDVTSKPGINYTGCEIAGGVLRILFVKDMLGTNVADSLVYLSEAVNDAGTSSDDTSLDFNARMGIKNDYEPEIGAVQAKFQKILATPTLDIEPNFEHNYAAIKAFIKTSKRSDTLPREWQKSLGRFTLDYFQNFAEVMENKGFGDDDMLQEGFKEAVEKNQVALRIVDKLSKGSYNEPFIENGVLYIQTTTENWATNVGDPAYQLIDIL
;
A
#
# COMPACT_ATOMS: atom_id res chain seq x y z
N MET A 1 -38.82 -16.02 -7.11
CA MET A 1 -37.66 -15.88 -6.21
C MET A 1 -36.55 -15.23 -6.99
N GLY A 2 -36.17 -14.02 -6.59
CA GLY A 2 -35.12 -13.26 -7.24
C GLY A 2 -33.75 -13.87 -6.97
N PHE A 3 -32.75 -13.48 -7.76
CA PHE A 3 -31.34 -13.90 -7.60
C PHE A 3 -30.84 -13.72 -6.15
N PHE A 4 -31.28 -12.66 -5.46
CA PHE A 4 -30.96 -12.39 -4.06
C PHE A 4 -31.56 -13.39 -3.05
N ASP A 5 -32.73 -13.99 -3.35
CA ASP A 5 -33.34 -14.98 -2.47
C ASP A 5 -32.56 -16.31 -2.53
N LYS A 6 -32.03 -16.66 -3.70
CA LYS A 6 -31.18 -17.85 -3.88
C LYS A 6 -29.81 -17.68 -3.20
N ALA A 7 -29.22 -16.48 -3.26
CA ALA A 7 -27.96 -16.19 -2.58
C ALA A 7 -28.09 -16.27 -1.05
N LYS A 8 -29.19 -15.77 -0.46
CA LYS A 8 -29.43 -15.88 0.98
C LYS A 8 -29.65 -17.33 1.45
N ALA A 9 -30.37 -18.12 0.66
CA ALA A 9 -30.56 -19.54 0.97
C ALA A 9 -29.22 -20.30 0.96
N SER A 10 -28.37 -20.06 -0.05
CA SER A 10 -27.05 -20.69 -0.14
C SER A 10 -26.10 -20.28 1.00
N LEU A 11 -26.18 -19.05 1.50
CA LEU A 11 -25.34 -18.59 2.61
C LEU A 11 -25.72 -19.26 3.94
N ALA A 12 -27.02 -19.49 4.16
CA ALA A 12 -27.52 -20.18 5.36
C ALA A 12 -27.09 -21.65 5.39
N ASP A 13 -27.07 -22.32 4.24
CA ASP A 13 -26.61 -23.70 4.12
C ASP A 13 -25.10 -23.83 4.42
N ILE A 14 -24.29 -22.90 3.91
CA ILE A 14 -22.84 -22.85 4.17
C ILE A 14 -22.54 -22.63 5.67
N GLN A 15 -23.29 -21.75 6.33
CA GLN A 15 -23.14 -21.54 7.79
C GLN A 15 -23.55 -22.76 8.61
N GLY A 16 -24.59 -23.48 8.16
CA GLY A 16 -25.01 -24.75 8.77
C GLY A 16 -23.93 -25.83 8.70
N ASP A 17 -23.26 -25.94 7.56
CA ASP A 17 -22.20 -26.94 7.34
C ASP A 17 -20.90 -26.59 8.08
N LEU A 18 -20.55 -25.30 8.17
CA LEU A 18 -19.40 -24.85 8.95
C LEU A 18 -19.59 -25.13 10.46
N THR A 19 -20.81 -24.95 10.96
CA THR A 19 -21.15 -25.22 12.36
C THR A 19 -21.04 -26.71 12.69
N LYS A 20 -21.46 -27.59 11.77
CA LYS A 20 -21.32 -29.05 11.91
C LYS A 20 -19.85 -29.51 11.83
N ALA A 21 -19.06 -28.90 10.94
CA ALA A 21 -17.64 -29.18 10.82
C ALA A 21 -16.89 -28.83 12.11
N THR A 22 -17.21 -27.68 12.72
CA THR A 22 -16.59 -27.22 13.97
C THR A 22 -16.94 -28.13 15.15
N ALA A 23 -18.17 -28.65 15.22
CA ALA A 23 -18.58 -29.62 16.22
C ALA A 23 -17.91 -30.99 16.05
N SER A 24 -17.60 -31.39 14.80
CA SER A 24 -16.94 -32.66 14.49
C SER A 24 -15.44 -32.69 14.82
N LEU A 25 -14.81 -31.51 14.89
CA LEU A 25 -13.37 -31.37 15.15
C LEU A 25 -13.01 -31.31 16.65
N GLY A 26 -14.00 -31.39 17.56
CA GLY A 26 -13.74 -31.60 18.99
C GLY A 26 -12.89 -30.52 19.66
N LEU A 27 -12.83 -29.30 19.10
CA LEU A 27 -12.10 -28.16 19.66
C LEU A 27 -12.91 -27.51 20.79
N GLY A 28 -13.05 -28.24 21.90
CA GLY A 28 -13.50 -27.70 23.17
C GLY A 28 -12.35 -27.09 23.96
N GLU A 29 -12.60 -25.91 24.54
CA GLU A 29 -11.69 -25.14 25.39
C GLU A 29 -11.01 -26.01 26.47
N LYS A 30 -9.67 -26.07 26.45
CA LYS A 30 -8.89 -26.57 27.59
C LYS A 30 -8.41 -25.41 28.45
N LYS A 31 -8.98 -25.31 29.65
CA LYS A 31 -8.41 -24.60 30.81
C LYS A 31 -7.03 -25.19 31.14
N SER A 32 -6.00 -24.35 31.18
CA SER A 32 -4.67 -24.73 31.70
C SER A 32 -4.52 -24.29 33.16
N GLU A 33 -4.33 -25.26 34.05
CA GLU A 33 -3.87 -25.05 35.42
C GLU A 33 -2.36 -24.79 35.45
N SER A 34 -1.97 -23.88 36.34
CA SER A 34 -0.61 -23.40 36.59
C SER A 34 0.14 -24.32 37.56
N SER A 35 1.37 -24.69 37.23
CA SER A 35 2.35 -25.22 38.19
C SER A 35 3.73 -24.64 37.91
N ALA A 36 4.37 -24.19 38.98
CA ALA A 36 5.61 -23.45 39.04
C ALA A 36 6.87 -24.31 38.77
N ALA A 37 7.86 -23.68 38.12
CA ALA A 37 9.28 -23.85 38.42
C ALA A 37 10.11 -22.77 37.68
N GLN A 38 10.87 -21.95 38.44
CA GLN A 38 12.02 -21.19 37.92
C GLN A 38 13.19 -22.14 37.64
N PRO A 39 14.08 -21.83 36.69
CA PRO A 39 15.33 -21.17 37.09
C PRO A 39 15.89 -20.11 36.12
N GLU A 40 16.58 -19.15 36.74
CA GLU A 40 17.81 -18.45 36.32
C GLU A 40 17.93 -17.75 34.95
N SER A 41 17.78 -16.42 35.02
CA SER A 41 18.85 -15.43 34.76
C SER A 41 19.76 -15.67 33.55
N SER A 42 19.36 -15.12 32.40
CA SER A 42 20.31 -14.52 31.44
C SER A 42 19.82 -13.14 31.02
N LYS A 43 20.69 -12.14 31.20
CA LYS A 43 20.45 -10.74 30.87
C LYS A 43 20.29 -10.60 29.35
N SER A 44 19.09 -10.32 28.89
CA SER A 44 18.85 -9.78 27.55
C SER A 44 18.35 -8.34 27.68
N THR A 45 19.07 -7.44 27.03
CA THR A 45 18.79 -6.02 26.89
C THR A 45 17.47 -5.86 26.11
N PRO A 46 16.51 -5.02 26.56
CA PRO A 46 15.28 -4.83 25.82
C PRO A 46 15.59 -4.13 24.49
N ILE A 47 15.23 -4.80 23.39
CA ILE A 47 15.08 -4.20 22.07
C ILE A 47 13.94 -3.16 22.21
N ASN A 48 14.30 -1.89 22.12
CA ASN A 48 13.35 -0.79 21.98
C ASN A 48 12.60 -0.99 20.65
N THR A 49 11.42 -1.57 20.71
CA THR A 49 10.39 -1.33 19.69
C THR A 49 10.04 0.15 19.76
N PRO A 50 10.13 0.94 18.67
CA PRO A 50 9.65 2.29 18.71
C PRO A 50 8.14 2.22 18.87
N ALA A 51 7.66 2.62 20.05
CA ALA A 51 6.25 2.89 20.27
C ALA A 51 5.81 3.88 19.19
N THR A 52 4.78 3.52 18.43
CA THR A 52 3.99 4.46 17.63
C THR A 52 3.44 5.48 18.61
N SER A 53 4.17 6.59 18.77
CA SER A 53 3.77 7.73 19.58
C SER A 53 2.52 8.30 18.93
N VAL A 54 1.35 7.89 19.41
CA VAL A 54 0.11 8.62 19.20
C VAL A 54 0.32 9.98 19.86
N ALA A 55 0.61 11.01 19.04
CA ALA A 55 0.60 12.37 19.50
C ALA A 55 -0.76 12.64 20.17
N PRO A 56 -0.81 13.32 21.33
CA PRO A 56 -2.06 13.60 21.98
C PRO A 56 -2.93 14.42 21.00
N SER A 57 -4.14 13.92 20.74
CA SER A 57 -5.22 14.71 20.15
C SER A 57 -5.21 16.11 20.77
N ALA A 58 -5.44 17.16 19.96
CA ALA A 58 -5.54 18.57 20.37
C ALA A 58 -6.48 18.83 21.57
N ALA A 59 -7.32 17.85 21.95
CA ALA A 59 -8.11 17.85 23.17
C ALA A 59 -7.23 17.86 24.45
N GLY A 60 -6.96 19.07 24.96
CA GLY A 60 -6.26 19.29 26.24
C GLY A 60 -4.87 19.90 26.10
N ALA A 61 -4.42 20.17 24.88
CA ALA A 61 -3.15 20.85 24.65
C ALA A 61 -3.19 22.34 25.08
N PRO A 62 -2.05 22.95 25.45
CA PRO A 62 -1.99 24.36 25.77
C PRO A 62 -2.51 25.22 24.61
N LYS A 63 -3.30 26.26 24.93
CA LYS A 63 -3.82 27.22 23.95
C LYS A 63 -3.27 28.61 24.23
N ALA A 64 -2.78 29.29 23.19
CA ALA A 64 -2.33 30.66 23.30
C ALA A 64 -3.49 31.65 23.10
N LYS A 65 -3.46 32.74 23.85
CA LYS A 65 -4.35 33.89 23.60
C LYS A 65 -3.76 34.72 22.46
N LEU A 66 -4.44 34.73 21.32
CA LEU A 66 -4.02 35.55 20.18
C LEU A 66 -4.17 37.06 20.47
N PRO A 67 -3.17 37.89 20.09
CA PRO A 67 -3.31 39.34 20.08
C PRO A 67 -4.51 39.81 19.25
N LEU A 68 -5.01 41.03 19.50
CA LEU A 68 -6.19 41.55 18.79
C LEU A 68 -5.99 41.61 17.27
N ALA A 69 -4.81 42.05 16.80
CA ALA A 69 -4.48 42.09 15.38
C ALA A 69 -4.56 40.69 14.75
N ASN A 70 -4.00 39.67 15.42
CA ASN A 70 -4.05 38.27 14.97
C ASN A 70 -5.47 37.70 14.97
N ARG A 71 -6.29 37.99 15.98
CA ARG A 71 -7.70 37.56 15.99
C ARG A 71 -8.50 38.19 14.86
N LYS A 72 -8.25 39.48 14.57
CA LYS A 72 -8.86 40.15 13.42
C LYS A 72 -8.41 39.51 12.11
N ASN A 73 -7.12 39.19 11.99
CA ASN A 73 -6.57 38.51 10.82
C ASN A 73 -7.20 37.12 10.60
N VAL A 74 -7.36 36.32 11.66
CA VAL A 74 -8.07 35.04 11.59
C VAL A 74 -9.50 35.21 11.08
N ARG A 75 -10.27 36.14 11.65
CA ARG A 75 -11.64 36.41 11.22
C ARG A 75 -11.73 36.89 9.77
N ASP A 76 -10.92 37.88 9.42
CA ASP A 76 -11.05 38.59 8.14
C ASP A 76 -10.48 37.78 6.96
N VAL A 77 -9.56 36.85 7.22
CA VAL A 77 -8.88 36.07 6.16
C VAL A 77 -9.28 34.60 6.20
N TRP A 78 -9.05 33.91 7.32
CA TRP A 78 -9.29 32.46 7.41
C TRP A 78 -10.78 32.14 7.48
N GLU A 79 -11.49 32.66 8.50
CA GLU A 79 -12.91 32.37 8.71
C GLU A 79 -13.77 32.83 7.51
N ALA A 80 -13.36 33.91 6.84
CA ALA A 80 -14.01 34.40 5.63
C ALA A 80 -13.80 33.49 4.40
N ALA A 81 -12.62 32.85 4.26
CA ALA A 81 -12.29 31.98 3.13
C ALA A 81 -12.69 30.51 3.35
N GLN A 82 -12.85 30.09 4.60
CA GLN A 82 -13.11 28.70 4.99
C GLN A 82 -14.30 28.06 4.25
N PRO A 83 -15.49 28.69 4.13
CA PRO A 83 -16.62 28.05 3.46
C PRO A 83 -16.36 27.75 1.97
N ASP A 84 -15.64 28.62 1.28
CA ASP A 84 -15.31 28.41 -0.13
C ASP A 84 -14.26 27.32 -0.33
N LEU A 85 -13.29 27.20 0.58
CA LEU A 85 -12.28 26.14 0.55
C LEU A 85 -12.91 24.78 0.85
N GLU A 86 -13.77 24.70 1.86
CA GLU A 86 -14.50 23.47 2.22
C GLU A 86 -15.44 23.02 1.09
N ARG A 87 -16.10 23.97 0.43
CA ARG A 87 -16.91 23.69 -0.76
C ARG A 87 -16.07 23.12 -1.90
N LYS A 88 -14.94 23.76 -2.26
CA LYS A 88 -14.06 23.25 -3.32
C LYS A 88 -13.56 21.84 -3.03
N LEU A 89 -13.15 21.59 -1.79
CA LEU A 89 -12.72 20.26 -1.36
C LEU A 89 -13.85 19.22 -1.46
N SER A 90 -15.05 19.60 -1.03
CA SER A 90 -16.22 18.73 -1.09
C SER A 90 -16.64 18.41 -2.54
N ASP A 91 -16.63 19.42 -3.40
CA ASP A 91 -16.94 19.29 -4.83
C ASP A 91 -15.93 18.36 -5.51
N LEU A 92 -14.64 18.50 -5.19
CA LEU A 92 -13.55 17.67 -5.73
C LEU A 92 -13.68 16.19 -5.33
N LEU A 93 -13.98 15.92 -4.05
CA LEU A 93 -14.02 14.57 -3.48
C LEU A 93 -15.40 13.91 -3.52
N GLY A 94 -16.43 14.63 -3.99
CA GLY A 94 -17.79 14.13 -4.17
C GLY A 94 -18.58 13.89 -2.88
N VAL A 95 -18.02 14.22 -1.71
CA VAL A 95 -18.66 14.10 -0.39
C VAL A 95 -18.37 15.35 0.45
N SER A 96 -19.14 15.60 1.50
CA SER A 96 -18.93 16.79 2.35
C SER A 96 -17.65 16.65 3.17
N TRP A 97 -16.73 17.59 2.94
CA TRP A 97 -15.51 17.75 3.72
C TRP A 97 -15.50 19.08 4.48
N LYS A 98 -14.79 19.12 5.60
CA LYS A 98 -14.61 20.32 6.42
C LYS A 98 -13.18 20.47 6.93
N THR A 99 -12.90 21.63 7.51
CA THR A 99 -11.65 21.91 8.22
C THR A 99 -11.93 22.08 9.72
N ASP A 100 -11.05 21.52 10.55
CA ASP A 100 -11.10 21.64 12.01
C ASP A 100 -9.69 21.96 12.54
N ILE A 101 -9.32 23.23 12.45
CA ILE A 101 -7.98 23.71 12.80
C ILE A 101 -8.06 24.59 14.05
N ASP A 102 -7.44 24.12 15.13
CA ASP A 102 -7.37 24.84 16.40
C ASP A 102 -6.26 25.91 16.36
N ILE A 103 -6.60 27.09 15.84
CA ILE A 103 -5.64 28.20 15.69
C ILE A 103 -4.99 28.62 17.03
N PRO A 104 -5.72 28.72 18.16
CA PRO A 104 -5.11 28.96 19.47
C PRO A 104 -4.04 27.93 19.87
N TYR A 105 -4.24 26.65 19.53
CA TYR A 105 -3.26 25.60 19.78
C TYR A 105 -2.02 25.74 18.89
N ILE A 106 -2.19 25.82 17.56
CA ILE A 106 -1.04 25.96 16.64
C ILE A 106 -0.24 27.24 16.93
N TYR A 107 -0.91 28.32 17.37
CA TYR A 107 -0.26 29.59 17.69
C TYR A 107 0.70 29.51 18.89
N THR A 108 0.63 28.45 19.70
CA THR A 108 1.65 28.22 20.75
C THR A 108 3.04 27.93 20.19
N PHE A 109 3.13 27.51 18.92
CA PHE A 109 4.37 27.23 18.18
C PHE A 109 4.79 28.41 17.29
N ALA A 110 4.06 29.53 17.33
CA ALA A 110 4.40 30.72 16.55
C ALA A 110 5.57 31.48 17.20
N GLU A 111 6.76 31.31 16.66
CA GLU A 111 7.97 32.03 17.09
C GLU A 111 8.16 33.35 16.35
N SER A 112 8.03 33.37 15.03
CA SER A 112 8.28 34.56 14.20
C SER A 112 7.51 34.54 12.87
N GLY A 113 7.72 35.57 12.05
CA GLY A 113 7.27 35.60 10.65
C GLY A 113 5.77 35.44 10.47
N TYR A 114 5.40 34.58 9.52
CA TYR A 114 4.04 34.39 9.04
C TYR A 114 3.09 33.93 10.15
N ALA A 115 3.54 32.92 10.91
CA ALA A 115 2.81 32.36 12.05
C ALA A 115 2.54 33.39 13.14
N LYS A 116 3.49 34.29 13.42
CA LYS A 116 3.33 35.30 14.48
C LYS A 116 2.54 36.52 14.05
N SER A 117 2.71 36.97 12.80
CA SER A 117 2.18 38.25 12.34
C SER A 117 0.77 38.12 11.78
N THR A 118 0.51 37.05 11.02
CA THR A 118 -0.74 36.84 10.27
C THR A 118 -1.14 35.35 10.25
N PRO A 119 -1.54 34.78 11.41
CA PRO A 119 -1.86 33.36 11.52
C PRO A 119 -3.09 32.94 10.70
N GLY A 120 -4.03 33.86 10.42
CA GLY A 120 -5.17 33.59 9.55
C GLY A 120 -4.75 33.35 8.10
N ASP A 121 -3.90 34.23 7.56
CA ASP A 121 -3.31 34.02 6.23
C ASP A 121 -2.53 32.70 6.18
N MET A 122 -1.72 32.41 7.20
CA MET A 122 -0.93 31.17 7.26
C MET A 122 -1.80 29.91 7.17
N VAL A 123 -2.85 29.82 7.99
CA VAL A 123 -3.76 28.66 7.98
C VAL A 123 -4.46 28.54 6.64
N LYS A 124 -4.92 29.67 6.08
CA LYS A 124 -5.50 29.71 4.74
C LYS A 124 -4.55 29.11 3.70
N SER A 125 -3.27 29.51 3.70
CA SER A 125 -2.31 28.99 2.73
C SER A 125 -1.96 27.52 2.93
N TYR A 126 -1.95 27.01 4.17
CA TYR A 126 -1.82 25.56 4.41
C TYR A 126 -2.97 24.76 3.79
N VAL A 127 -4.21 25.26 3.93
CA VAL A 127 -5.40 24.61 3.39
C VAL A 127 -5.50 24.74 1.88
N GLU A 128 -5.08 25.87 1.30
CA GLU A 128 -4.93 26.01 -0.15
C GLU A 128 -3.90 25.01 -0.70
N GLY A 129 -2.72 24.89 -0.09
CA GLY A 129 -1.73 23.87 -0.49
C GLY A 129 -2.23 22.43 -0.31
N ALA A 130 -3.11 22.20 0.66
CA ALA A 130 -3.72 20.90 0.88
C ALA A 130 -4.72 20.57 -0.24
N LEU A 131 -5.55 21.55 -0.62
CA LEU A 131 -6.47 21.43 -1.74
C LEU A 131 -5.72 21.12 -3.04
N ASP A 132 -4.67 21.87 -3.36
CA ASP A 132 -3.85 21.66 -4.57
C ASP A 132 -3.20 20.26 -4.60
N SER A 133 -2.81 19.74 -3.44
CA SER A 133 -2.23 18.39 -3.33
C SER A 133 -3.28 17.30 -3.48
N ILE A 134 -4.49 17.50 -2.95
CA ILE A 134 -5.61 16.57 -3.13
C ILE A 134 -6.09 16.57 -4.58
N GLU A 135 -6.11 17.74 -5.25
CA GLU A 135 -6.42 17.85 -6.68
C GLU A 135 -5.42 17.04 -7.51
N ARG A 136 -4.11 17.25 -7.31
CA ARG A 136 -3.08 16.45 -7.99
C ARG A 136 -3.22 14.94 -7.73
N TYR A 137 -3.54 14.55 -6.50
CA TYR A 137 -3.76 13.15 -6.15
C TYR A 137 -5.00 12.57 -6.86
N ALA A 138 -6.10 13.33 -6.91
CA ALA A 138 -7.32 12.93 -7.62
C ALA A 138 -7.11 12.87 -9.14
N ASP A 139 -6.37 13.80 -9.72
CA ASP A 139 -6.02 13.79 -11.15
C ASP A 139 -5.19 12.56 -11.54
N GLN A 140 -4.28 12.14 -10.65
CA GLN A 140 -3.43 10.97 -10.88
C GLN A 140 -4.16 9.64 -10.70
N ASN A 141 -5.12 9.56 -9.77
CA ASN A 141 -5.71 8.30 -9.34
C ASN A 141 -7.22 8.18 -9.64
N GLY A 142 -7.83 9.21 -10.21
CA GLY A 142 -9.23 9.24 -10.57
C GLY A 142 -10.19 8.97 -9.41
N GLU A 143 -11.33 8.37 -9.72
CA GLU A 143 -12.36 8.02 -8.73
C GLU A 143 -11.90 6.98 -7.71
N ASP A 144 -10.98 6.07 -8.09
CA ASP A 144 -10.42 5.10 -7.15
C ASP A 144 -9.64 5.79 -6.04
N GLY A 145 -8.82 6.79 -6.38
CA GLY A 145 -8.09 7.58 -5.40
C GLY A 145 -9.02 8.38 -4.48
N LYS A 146 -10.03 9.04 -5.05
CA LYS A 146 -11.03 9.77 -4.24
C LYS A 146 -11.75 8.84 -3.27
N SER A 147 -12.17 7.68 -3.74
CA SER A 147 -12.86 6.67 -2.92
C SER A 147 -11.96 6.14 -1.79
N GLU A 148 -10.70 5.84 -2.10
CA GLU A 148 -9.72 5.39 -1.10
C GLU A 148 -9.51 6.47 -0.02
N LEU A 149 -9.27 7.71 -0.43
CA LEU A 149 -9.06 8.82 0.49
C LEU A 149 -10.28 9.06 1.38
N ASN A 150 -11.49 9.08 0.82
CA ASN A 150 -12.74 9.22 1.59
C ASN A 150 -12.93 8.07 2.59
N THR A 151 -12.55 6.85 2.21
CA THR A 151 -12.66 5.67 3.08
C THR A 151 -11.71 5.77 4.26
N LEU A 152 -10.44 6.11 4.00
CA LEU A 152 -9.41 6.16 5.04
C LEU A 152 -9.56 7.40 5.93
N ALA A 153 -9.82 8.56 5.34
CA ALA A 153 -10.14 9.79 6.05
C ALA A 153 -11.65 9.90 6.30
N SER A 154 -12.22 8.87 6.92
CA SER A 154 -13.67 8.68 7.13
C SER A 154 -14.39 9.79 7.90
N SER A 155 -13.67 10.66 8.62
CA SER A 155 -14.25 11.86 9.25
C SER A 155 -14.49 13.00 8.27
N HIS A 156 -13.95 12.90 7.04
CA HIS A 156 -13.92 13.93 6.00
C HIS A 156 -13.50 15.30 6.54
N THR A 157 -12.47 15.30 7.39
CA THR A 157 -11.97 16.48 8.08
C THR A 157 -10.48 16.65 7.82
N ILE A 158 -10.09 17.88 7.46
CA ILE A 158 -8.70 18.33 7.48
C ILE A 158 -8.42 19.02 8.82
N ALA A 159 -7.44 18.51 9.56
CA ALA A 159 -6.93 19.13 10.78
C ALA A 159 -5.44 19.48 10.65
N MET A 160 -4.88 20.15 11.66
CA MET A 160 -3.47 20.52 11.67
C MET A 160 -2.85 20.21 13.03
N ASP A 161 -1.66 19.61 13.04
CA ASP A 161 -0.96 19.24 14.27
C ASP A 161 0.58 19.32 14.16
N VAL A 162 1.24 19.38 15.31
CA VAL A 162 2.70 19.33 15.39
C VAL A 162 3.18 17.89 15.28
N THR A 163 4.31 17.68 14.61
CA THR A 163 4.95 16.37 14.47
C THR A 163 6.41 16.38 14.88
N SER A 164 6.86 15.22 15.38
CA SER A 164 8.26 14.86 15.56
C SER A 164 8.65 13.64 14.70
N LYS A 165 7.79 13.26 13.73
CA LYS A 165 8.02 12.11 12.85
C LYS A 165 9.33 12.30 12.07
N PRO A 166 10.31 11.39 12.19
CA PRO A 166 11.53 11.44 11.39
C PRO A 166 11.21 11.46 9.89
N GLY A 167 11.98 12.22 9.12
CA GLY A 167 11.79 12.36 7.66
C GLY A 167 10.91 13.53 7.24
N ILE A 168 10.14 14.13 8.17
CA ILE A 168 9.42 15.39 7.92
C ILE A 168 10.29 16.56 8.39
N ASN A 169 10.75 17.38 7.45
CA ASN A 169 11.65 18.51 7.75
C ASN A 169 10.92 19.83 8.06
N TYR A 170 9.74 20.05 7.48
CA TYR A 170 8.98 21.29 7.63
C TYR A 170 7.49 21.02 7.79
N THR A 171 6.91 20.44 6.74
CA THR A 171 5.50 20.06 6.66
C THR A 171 5.36 18.68 6.05
N GLY A 172 4.28 17.98 6.38
CA GLY A 172 3.91 16.70 5.80
C GLY A 172 2.48 16.36 6.17
N CYS A 173 2.08 15.10 6.00
CA CYS A 173 0.73 14.69 6.33
C CYS A 173 0.62 13.27 6.82
N GLU A 174 -0.50 12.96 7.46
CA GLU A 174 -0.90 11.62 7.83
C GLU A 174 -2.43 11.52 7.80
N ILE A 175 -2.94 10.29 7.74
CA ILE A 175 -4.34 10.00 8.05
C ILE A 175 -4.35 9.22 9.36
N ALA A 176 -4.92 9.83 10.41
CA ALA A 176 -4.91 9.26 11.75
C ALA A 176 -6.29 9.41 12.40
N GLY A 177 -6.87 8.28 12.83
CA GLY A 177 -8.20 8.25 13.42
C GLY A 177 -9.30 8.74 12.47
N GLY A 178 -9.15 8.47 11.17
CA GLY A 178 -10.09 8.92 10.13
C GLY A 178 -9.96 10.40 9.76
N VAL A 179 -8.97 11.14 10.27
CA VAL A 179 -8.74 12.56 9.99
C VAL A 179 -7.50 12.71 9.12
N LEU A 180 -7.60 13.48 8.03
CA LEU A 180 -6.43 13.91 7.26
C LEU A 180 -5.77 15.08 7.97
N ARG A 181 -4.52 14.93 8.41
CA ARG A 181 -3.81 15.95 9.18
C ARG A 181 -2.68 16.55 8.37
N ILE A 182 -2.66 17.87 8.33
CA ILE A 182 -1.48 18.65 7.98
C ILE A 182 -0.56 18.62 9.20
N LEU A 183 0.67 18.15 9.00
CA LEU A 183 1.68 18.05 10.05
C LEU A 183 2.73 19.13 9.85
N PHE A 184 3.13 19.82 10.92
CA PHE A 184 4.27 20.75 10.90
C PHE A 184 5.30 20.41 11.98
N VAL A 185 6.58 20.64 11.70
CA VAL A 185 7.63 20.49 12.71
C VAL A 185 7.57 21.70 13.65
N LYS A 186 7.76 21.46 14.95
CA LYS A 186 7.56 22.43 16.05
C LYS A 186 8.07 23.85 15.77
N ASP A 187 9.27 23.98 15.21
CA ASP A 187 9.94 25.26 14.99
C ASP A 187 9.90 25.72 13.52
N MET A 188 9.07 25.06 12.70
CA MET A 188 8.93 25.28 11.26
C MET A 188 7.50 25.71 10.86
N LEU A 189 6.65 26.07 11.82
CA LEU A 189 5.28 26.52 11.56
C LEU A 189 5.27 27.73 10.60
N GLY A 190 4.52 27.61 9.50
CA GLY A 190 4.42 28.64 8.47
C GLY A 190 5.49 28.56 7.38
N THR A 191 6.33 27.52 7.39
CA THR A 191 7.32 27.25 6.34
C THR A 191 6.76 26.24 5.32
N ASN A 192 7.00 26.48 4.02
CA ASN A 192 6.59 25.62 2.91
C ASN A 192 5.10 25.22 2.94
N VAL A 193 4.22 26.17 3.28
CA VAL A 193 2.79 25.93 3.45
C VAL A 193 2.07 25.41 2.19
N ALA A 194 2.62 25.68 1.00
CA ALA A 194 2.10 25.16 -0.26
C ALA A 194 2.30 23.64 -0.42
N ASP A 195 3.26 23.05 0.30
CA ASP A 195 3.59 21.62 0.25
C ASP A 195 2.93 20.84 1.40
N SER A 196 1.81 21.34 1.92
CA SER A 196 1.21 20.87 3.18
C SER A 196 0.86 19.39 3.20
N LEU A 197 0.52 18.81 2.04
CA LEU A 197 0.26 17.38 1.86
C LEU A 197 1.14 16.75 0.77
N VAL A 198 2.40 17.17 0.64
CA VAL A 198 3.31 16.66 -0.41
C VAL A 198 3.50 15.13 -0.39
N TYR A 199 3.24 14.48 0.75
CA TYR A 199 3.32 13.02 0.95
C TYR A 199 1.94 12.33 1.07
N LEU A 200 0.92 12.84 0.36
CA LEU A 200 -0.45 12.34 0.47
C LEU A 200 -0.59 10.87 0.05
N SER A 201 0.12 10.44 -1.00
CA SER A 201 0.08 9.06 -1.47
C SER A 201 0.64 8.09 -0.43
N GLU A 202 1.74 8.47 0.22
CA GLU A 202 2.35 7.73 1.31
C GLU A 202 1.44 7.69 2.53
N ALA A 203 0.80 8.81 2.89
CA ALA A 203 -0.16 8.86 3.99
C ALA A 203 -1.39 7.97 3.75
N VAL A 204 -1.88 7.90 2.51
CA VAL A 204 -2.95 6.97 2.10
C VAL A 204 -2.51 5.52 2.26
N ASN A 205 -1.32 5.15 1.76
CA ASN A 205 -0.82 3.79 1.89
C ASN A 205 -0.55 3.41 3.36
N ASP A 206 0.06 4.29 4.15
CA ASP A 206 0.34 4.08 5.58
C ASP A 206 -0.97 3.82 6.34
N ALA A 207 -2.03 4.56 6.04
CA ALA A 207 -3.32 4.41 6.72
C ALA A 207 -4.14 3.22 6.24
N GLY A 208 -3.99 2.81 4.97
CA GLY A 208 -4.63 1.62 4.40
C GLY A 208 -3.89 0.32 4.71
N THR A 209 -2.66 0.38 5.21
CA THR A 209 -1.88 -0.81 5.56
C THR A 209 -2.52 -1.51 6.76
N SER A 210 -3.06 -2.71 6.54
CA SER A 210 -3.55 -3.57 7.62
C SER A 210 -2.40 -4.10 8.48
N SER A 211 -2.70 -4.63 9.67
CA SER A 211 -1.71 -5.34 10.49
C SER A 211 -1.07 -6.54 9.78
N ASP A 212 -1.72 -7.03 8.73
CA ASP A 212 -1.23 -8.15 7.92
C ASP A 212 -0.33 -7.59 6.82
N ASP A 213 0.97 -7.86 6.94
CA ASP A 213 2.03 -7.31 6.06
C ASP A 213 1.92 -7.81 4.60
N THR A 214 0.95 -8.68 4.28
CA THR A 214 0.66 -9.25 2.96
C THR A 214 -0.34 -8.44 2.15
N SER A 215 -1.11 -7.53 2.76
CA SER A 215 -2.07 -6.71 2.02
C SER A 215 -1.35 -5.72 1.11
N LEU A 216 -1.74 -5.69 -0.16
CA LEU A 216 -1.27 -4.71 -1.14
C LEU A 216 -1.74 -3.31 -0.75
N ASP A 217 -0.84 -2.33 -0.79
CA ASP A 217 -1.21 -0.93 -0.61
C ASP A 217 -1.94 -0.37 -1.85
N PHE A 218 -2.48 0.84 -1.73
CA PHE A 218 -3.26 1.45 -2.81
C PHE A 218 -2.44 1.61 -4.09
N ASN A 219 -1.17 2.03 -3.98
CA ASN A 219 -0.29 2.19 -5.13
C ASN A 219 -0.04 0.85 -5.85
N ALA A 220 0.18 -0.24 -5.12
CA ALA A 220 0.32 -1.57 -5.69
C ALA A 220 -0.95 -2.04 -6.39
N ARG A 221 -2.12 -1.85 -5.77
CA ARG A 221 -3.41 -2.19 -6.38
C ARG A 221 -3.63 -1.41 -7.68
N MET A 222 -3.33 -0.11 -7.69
CA MET A 222 -3.45 0.70 -8.90
C MET A 222 -2.44 0.31 -9.98
N GLY A 223 -1.20 0.00 -9.62
CA GLY A 223 -0.20 -0.50 -10.58
C GLY A 223 -0.63 -1.81 -11.23
N ILE A 224 -1.21 -2.73 -10.46
CA ILE A 224 -1.77 -3.99 -10.99
C ILE A 224 -2.94 -3.72 -11.94
N LYS A 225 -3.91 -2.91 -11.50
CA LYS A 225 -5.09 -2.55 -12.28
C LYS A 225 -4.75 -1.88 -13.61
N ASN A 226 -3.78 -0.98 -13.60
CA ASN A 226 -3.45 -0.16 -14.76
C ASN A 226 -2.50 -0.85 -15.72
N ASP A 227 -1.52 -1.62 -15.22
CA ASP A 227 -0.45 -2.16 -16.05
C ASP A 227 -0.60 -3.67 -16.31
N TYR A 228 -1.07 -4.46 -15.33
CA TYR A 228 -1.11 -5.92 -15.44
C TYR A 228 -2.44 -6.44 -15.98
N GLU A 229 -3.56 -6.05 -15.34
CA GLU A 229 -4.90 -6.57 -15.67
C GLU A 229 -5.29 -6.38 -17.14
N PRO A 230 -4.98 -5.26 -17.82
CA PRO A 230 -5.39 -5.06 -19.20
C PRO A 230 -4.67 -5.99 -20.20
N GLU A 231 -3.46 -6.43 -19.89
CA GLU A 231 -2.56 -7.09 -20.83
C GLU A 231 -2.36 -8.59 -20.54
N ILE A 232 -2.53 -9.03 -19.28
CA ILE A 232 -2.21 -10.41 -18.89
C ILE A 232 -3.00 -11.45 -19.68
N GLY A 233 -4.24 -11.16 -20.07
CA GLY A 233 -5.07 -12.09 -20.85
C GLY A 233 -4.45 -12.44 -22.21
N ALA A 234 -3.79 -11.48 -22.87
CA ALA A 234 -3.09 -11.72 -24.13
C ALA A 234 -1.85 -12.60 -23.91
N VAL A 235 -1.14 -12.41 -22.79
CA VAL A 235 0.03 -13.22 -22.42
C VAL A 235 -0.39 -14.65 -22.09
N GLN A 236 -1.47 -14.85 -21.34
CA GLN A 236 -2.01 -16.17 -21.05
C GLN A 236 -2.44 -16.90 -22.32
N ALA A 237 -3.14 -16.23 -23.24
CA ALA A 237 -3.49 -16.81 -24.54
C ALA A 237 -2.24 -17.20 -25.35
N LYS A 238 -1.17 -16.39 -25.28
CA LYS A 238 0.11 -16.71 -25.92
C LYS A 238 0.73 -17.98 -25.34
N PHE A 239 0.79 -18.12 -24.01
CA PHE A 239 1.25 -19.36 -23.36
C PHE A 239 0.43 -20.58 -23.77
N GLN A 240 -0.89 -20.48 -23.69
CA GLN A 240 -1.81 -21.57 -24.01
C GLN A 240 -1.61 -22.06 -25.46
N LYS A 241 -1.37 -21.13 -26.38
CA LYS A 241 -1.06 -21.42 -27.78
C LYS A 241 0.30 -22.10 -27.94
N ILE A 242 1.37 -21.50 -27.41
CA ILE A 242 2.75 -21.99 -27.54
C ILE A 242 2.90 -23.39 -26.94
N LEU A 243 2.19 -23.67 -25.85
CA LEU A 243 2.31 -24.94 -25.12
C LEU A 243 1.26 -25.98 -25.52
N ALA A 244 0.35 -25.63 -26.43
CA ALA A 244 -0.83 -26.43 -26.75
C ALA A 244 -1.58 -26.92 -25.48
N THR A 245 -1.72 -26.02 -24.51
CA THR A 245 -2.32 -26.28 -23.18
C THR A 245 -3.38 -25.22 -22.89
N PRO A 246 -4.64 -25.40 -23.33
CA PRO A 246 -5.68 -24.38 -23.23
C PRO A 246 -6.15 -24.09 -21.80
N THR A 247 -5.85 -24.99 -20.86
CA THR A 247 -6.18 -24.84 -19.44
C THR A 247 -5.04 -24.20 -18.64
N LEU A 248 -3.97 -23.74 -19.31
CA LEU A 248 -2.85 -23.12 -18.62
C LEU A 248 -3.27 -21.83 -17.94
N ASP A 249 -2.88 -21.72 -16.68
CA ASP A 249 -3.15 -20.58 -15.82
C ASP A 249 -1.87 -19.86 -15.40
N ILE A 250 -1.98 -18.54 -15.21
CA ILE A 250 -0.88 -17.68 -14.76
C ILE A 250 -1.17 -17.21 -13.34
N GLU A 251 -0.23 -17.45 -12.43
CA GLU A 251 -0.32 -17.04 -11.04
C GLU A 251 0.75 -15.98 -10.70
N PRO A 252 0.40 -14.69 -10.61
CA PRO A 252 1.36 -13.63 -10.33
C PRO A 252 1.91 -13.63 -8.90
N ASN A 253 1.22 -14.25 -7.93
CA ASN A 253 1.55 -14.23 -6.49
C ASN A 253 1.81 -12.81 -5.95
N PHE A 254 0.94 -11.84 -6.24
CA PHE A 254 1.17 -10.43 -5.89
C PHE A 254 1.43 -10.23 -4.39
N GLU A 255 0.60 -10.80 -3.52
CA GLU A 255 0.70 -10.63 -2.06
C GLU A 255 2.01 -11.20 -1.51
N HIS A 256 2.42 -12.37 -1.98
CA HIS A 256 3.69 -13.01 -1.60
C HIS A 256 4.88 -12.15 -2.03
N ASN A 257 4.89 -11.73 -3.30
CA ASN A 257 5.98 -10.93 -3.86
C ASN A 257 6.06 -9.54 -3.21
N TYR A 258 4.91 -8.90 -2.98
CA TYR A 258 4.82 -7.62 -2.29
C TYR A 258 5.34 -7.70 -0.85
N ALA A 259 4.96 -8.74 -0.10
CA ALA A 259 5.44 -8.96 1.26
C ALA A 259 6.96 -9.17 1.31
N ALA A 260 7.52 -9.93 0.36
CA ALA A 260 8.96 -10.14 0.25
C ALA A 260 9.72 -8.82 0.01
N ILE A 261 9.24 -7.98 -0.92
CA ILE A 261 9.85 -6.67 -1.22
C ILE A 261 9.77 -5.75 0.01
N LYS A 262 8.60 -5.67 0.67
CA LYS A 262 8.45 -4.90 1.92
C LYS A 262 9.42 -5.34 3.01
N ALA A 263 9.56 -6.64 3.23
CA ALA A 263 10.48 -7.18 4.25
C ALA A 263 11.94 -6.83 3.93
N PHE A 264 12.33 -6.89 2.66
CA PHE A 264 13.66 -6.50 2.21
C PHE A 264 13.96 -5.02 2.47
N ILE A 265 13.02 -4.12 2.17
CA ILE A 265 13.20 -2.67 2.40
C ILE A 265 13.42 -2.35 3.88
N LYS A 266 12.73 -3.05 4.79
CA LYS A 266 12.87 -2.86 6.24
C LYS A 266 14.26 -3.26 6.77
N THR A 267 14.95 -4.18 6.10
CA THR A 267 16.14 -4.86 6.65
C THR A 267 17.43 -4.62 5.87
N SER A 268 17.33 -4.24 4.60
CA SER A 268 18.46 -4.15 3.68
C SER A 268 19.01 -2.74 3.54
N LYS A 269 20.35 -2.62 3.63
CA LYS A 269 21.06 -1.40 3.24
C LYS A 269 21.12 -1.19 1.72
N ARG A 270 20.65 -2.17 0.94
CA ARG A 270 20.58 -2.16 -0.53
C ARG A 270 19.16 -1.98 -1.06
N SER A 271 18.28 -1.33 -0.30
CA SER A 271 16.94 -0.99 -0.79
C SER A 271 16.98 0.04 -1.93
N ASP A 272 18.12 0.68 -2.16
CA ASP A 272 18.38 1.59 -3.29
C ASP A 272 18.48 0.88 -4.65
N THR A 273 18.62 -0.46 -4.68
CA THR A 273 18.58 -1.23 -5.93
C THR A 273 17.17 -1.45 -6.46
N LEU A 274 16.15 -1.29 -5.61
CA LEU A 274 14.76 -1.35 -6.06
C LEU A 274 14.39 -0.10 -6.87
N PRO A 275 13.56 -0.24 -7.90
CA PRO A 275 12.99 0.90 -8.58
C PRO A 275 12.36 1.89 -7.58
N ARG A 276 12.58 3.18 -7.80
CA ARG A 276 11.82 4.22 -7.09
C ARG A 276 10.34 3.98 -7.38
N GLU A 277 9.48 4.14 -6.38
CA GLU A 277 8.04 3.87 -6.51
C GLU A 277 7.72 2.41 -6.92
N TRP A 278 8.48 1.43 -6.41
CA TRP A 278 8.33 0.01 -6.76
C TRP A 278 6.87 -0.49 -6.65
N GLN A 279 6.09 0.02 -5.68
CA GLN A 279 4.68 -0.36 -5.53
C GLN A 279 3.86 -0.01 -6.77
N LYS A 280 4.01 1.22 -7.28
CA LYS A 280 3.31 1.68 -8.49
C LYS A 280 3.67 0.86 -9.72
N SER A 281 4.85 0.24 -9.73
CA SER A 281 5.36 -0.55 -10.85
C SER A 281 5.22 -2.06 -10.65
N LEU A 282 4.59 -2.52 -9.55
CA LEU A 282 4.47 -3.95 -9.23
C LEU A 282 3.75 -4.71 -10.35
N GLY A 283 2.64 -4.16 -10.85
CA GLY A 283 1.87 -4.72 -11.96
C GLY A 283 2.71 -4.85 -13.23
N ARG A 284 3.32 -3.74 -13.67
CA ARG A 284 4.20 -3.70 -14.84
C ARG A 284 5.32 -4.73 -14.78
N PHE A 285 6.10 -4.78 -13.69
CA PHE A 285 7.23 -5.71 -13.62
C PHE A 285 6.78 -7.17 -13.56
N THR A 286 5.66 -7.44 -12.91
CA THR A 286 5.06 -8.80 -12.91
C THR A 286 4.63 -9.20 -14.32
N LEU A 287 4.03 -8.28 -15.08
CA LEU A 287 3.68 -8.49 -16.48
C LEU A 287 4.93 -8.74 -17.34
N ASP A 288 5.97 -7.92 -17.18
CA ASP A 288 7.23 -8.05 -17.92
C ASP A 288 7.85 -9.44 -17.74
N TYR A 289 7.80 -10.02 -16.53
CA TYR A 289 8.28 -11.38 -16.30
C TYR A 289 7.55 -12.42 -17.16
N PHE A 290 6.21 -12.36 -17.20
CA PHE A 290 5.42 -13.32 -17.99
C PHE A 290 5.55 -13.08 -19.49
N GLN A 291 5.54 -11.83 -19.94
CA GLN A 291 5.70 -11.47 -21.35
C GLN A 291 7.03 -11.98 -21.90
N ASN A 292 8.13 -11.62 -21.24
CA ASN A 292 9.47 -12.05 -21.67
C ASN A 292 9.64 -13.56 -21.58
N PHE A 293 9.03 -14.21 -20.58
CA PHE A 293 9.05 -15.68 -20.50
C PHE A 293 8.35 -16.33 -21.70
N ALA A 294 7.14 -15.86 -22.04
CA ALA A 294 6.42 -16.35 -23.22
C ALA A 294 7.20 -16.10 -24.52
N GLU A 295 7.87 -14.96 -24.66
CA GLU A 295 8.73 -14.65 -25.80
C GLU A 295 9.93 -15.59 -25.90
N VAL A 296 10.61 -15.87 -24.79
CA VAL A 296 11.74 -16.82 -24.81
C VAL A 296 11.27 -18.23 -25.17
N MET A 297 10.09 -18.67 -24.71
CA MET A 297 9.52 -19.97 -25.10
C MET A 297 9.19 -20.02 -26.59
N GLU A 298 8.58 -18.97 -27.14
CA GLU A 298 8.31 -18.86 -28.57
C GLU A 298 9.61 -18.94 -29.38
N ASN A 299 10.63 -18.17 -28.99
CA ASN A 299 11.93 -18.15 -29.64
C ASN A 299 12.69 -19.49 -29.55
N LYS A 300 12.40 -20.30 -28.53
CA LYS A 300 12.93 -21.66 -28.38
C LYS A 300 12.17 -22.72 -29.19
N GLY A 301 11.10 -22.34 -29.89
CA GLY A 301 10.37 -23.22 -30.80
C GLY A 301 9.27 -24.04 -30.13
N PHE A 302 8.88 -23.76 -28.89
CA PHE A 302 7.83 -24.52 -28.19
C PHE A 302 6.50 -24.55 -28.98
N GLY A 303 6.18 -23.50 -29.74
CA GLY A 303 4.96 -23.42 -30.52
C GLY A 303 4.89 -24.39 -31.71
N ASP A 304 6.04 -24.88 -32.17
CA ASP A 304 6.17 -25.69 -33.38
C ASP A 304 6.82 -27.06 -33.13
N ASP A 305 7.17 -27.39 -31.86
CA ASP A 305 7.86 -28.62 -31.48
C ASP A 305 7.04 -29.43 -30.47
N ASP A 306 6.44 -30.53 -30.94
CA ASP A 306 5.61 -31.42 -30.14
C ASP A 306 6.38 -32.01 -28.94
N MET A 307 7.69 -32.28 -29.06
CA MET A 307 8.48 -32.85 -27.96
C MET A 307 8.68 -31.84 -26.83
N LEU A 308 8.87 -30.55 -27.16
CA LEU A 308 8.97 -29.50 -26.15
C LEU A 308 7.63 -29.28 -25.44
N GLN A 309 6.51 -29.36 -26.17
CA GLN A 309 5.18 -29.26 -25.58
C GLN A 309 4.86 -30.46 -24.67
N GLU A 310 5.21 -31.67 -25.11
CA GLU A 310 5.04 -32.90 -24.31
C GLU A 310 5.90 -32.84 -23.05
N GLY A 311 7.19 -32.51 -23.15
CA GLY A 311 8.08 -32.38 -21.99
C GLY A 311 7.59 -31.33 -20.99
N PHE A 312 7.06 -30.20 -21.47
CA PHE A 312 6.40 -29.23 -20.60
C PHE A 312 5.21 -29.83 -19.85
N LYS A 313 4.31 -30.52 -20.55
CA LYS A 313 3.10 -31.11 -19.96
C LYS A 313 3.42 -32.19 -18.93
N GLU A 314 4.46 -32.98 -19.17
CA GLU A 314 4.93 -34.00 -18.24
C GLU A 314 5.50 -33.36 -16.96
N ALA A 315 6.28 -32.30 -17.08
CA ALA A 315 6.91 -31.66 -15.92
C ALA A 315 5.95 -30.72 -15.16
N VAL A 316 5.00 -30.07 -15.85
CA VAL A 316 4.10 -29.05 -15.30
C VAL A 316 2.65 -29.58 -15.24
N GLU A 317 2.46 -30.63 -14.45
CA GLU A 317 1.19 -31.38 -14.34
C GLU A 317 -0.04 -30.51 -14.01
N LYS A 318 0.14 -29.38 -13.32
CA LYS A 318 -0.95 -28.48 -12.94
C LYS A 318 -1.33 -27.47 -14.01
N ASN A 319 -0.60 -27.44 -15.14
CA ASN A 319 -0.76 -26.43 -16.18
C ASN A 319 -0.70 -25.00 -15.59
N GLN A 320 0.24 -24.74 -14.69
CA GLN A 320 0.35 -23.44 -14.03
C GLN A 320 1.76 -22.88 -14.17
N VAL A 321 1.85 -21.61 -14.54
CA VAL A 321 3.08 -20.82 -14.53
C VAL A 321 2.93 -19.72 -13.49
N ALA A 322 3.84 -19.66 -12.53
CA ALA A 322 3.74 -18.76 -11.40
C ALA A 322 4.98 -17.87 -11.26
N LEU A 323 4.83 -16.62 -10.85
CA LEU A 323 5.96 -15.75 -10.51
C LEU A 323 6.18 -15.78 -9.00
N ARG A 324 7.40 -16.01 -8.52
CA ARG A 324 7.70 -15.87 -7.09
C ARG A 324 9.07 -15.26 -6.80
N ILE A 325 9.11 -14.48 -5.74
CA ILE A 325 10.35 -14.05 -5.11
C ILE A 325 10.78 -15.09 -4.08
N VAL A 326 12.07 -15.46 -4.13
CA VAL A 326 12.73 -16.40 -3.21
C VAL A 326 13.96 -15.75 -2.58
N ASP A 327 14.43 -16.31 -1.46
CA ASP A 327 15.63 -15.80 -0.78
C ASP A 327 16.90 -16.00 -1.62
N LYS A 328 16.96 -17.09 -2.37
CA LYS A 328 18.13 -17.45 -3.18
C LYS A 328 17.74 -18.30 -4.38
N LEU A 329 18.38 -18.04 -5.51
CA LEU A 329 18.35 -18.88 -6.70
C LEU A 329 19.32 -20.06 -6.57
N SER A 330 18.95 -21.22 -7.12
CA SER A 330 19.78 -22.42 -7.08
C SER A 330 20.86 -22.40 -8.14
N LYS A 331 20.53 -21.93 -9.34
CA LYS A 331 21.44 -21.90 -10.51
C LYS A 331 21.50 -20.53 -11.18
N GLY A 332 20.42 -19.75 -11.12
CA GLY A 332 20.32 -18.45 -11.79
C GLY A 332 21.08 -17.33 -11.08
N SER A 333 21.42 -16.28 -11.84
CA SER A 333 21.99 -15.03 -11.30
C SER A 333 20.94 -13.95 -11.05
N TYR A 334 19.97 -13.81 -11.97
CA TYR A 334 18.87 -12.84 -11.88
C TYR A 334 17.52 -13.53 -11.77
N ASN A 335 17.29 -14.51 -12.64
CA ASN A 335 16.04 -15.24 -12.76
C ASN A 335 16.33 -16.74 -12.97
N GLU A 336 15.39 -17.60 -12.57
CA GLU A 336 15.50 -19.05 -12.72
C GLU A 336 14.12 -19.67 -12.94
N PRO A 337 13.90 -20.46 -14.01
CA PRO A 337 12.76 -21.35 -14.09
C PRO A 337 12.96 -22.52 -13.12
N PHE A 338 11.93 -22.88 -12.38
CA PHE A 338 12.02 -23.97 -11.40
C PHE A 338 10.68 -24.71 -11.30
N ILE A 339 10.71 -26.03 -11.39
CA ILE A 339 9.49 -26.85 -11.30
C ILE A 339 9.37 -27.43 -9.90
N GLU A 340 8.23 -27.17 -9.26
CA GLU A 340 7.93 -27.68 -7.94
C GLU A 340 6.45 -28.01 -7.82
N ASN A 341 6.14 -29.23 -7.38
CA ASN A 341 4.77 -29.70 -7.16
C ASN A 341 3.86 -29.51 -8.40
N GLY A 342 4.40 -29.76 -9.60
CA GLY A 342 3.70 -29.65 -10.88
C GLY A 342 3.43 -28.22 -11.38
N VAL A 343 4.06 -27.20 -10.76
CA VAL A 343 3.97 -25.79 -11.17
C VAL A 343 5.34 -25.34 -11.66
N LEU A 344 5.37 -24.60 -12.78
CA LEU A 344 6.57 -23.92 -13.24
C LEU A 344 6.64 -22.53 -12.62
N TYR A 345 7.64 -22.30 -11.79
CA TYR A 345 7.91 -21.00 -11.21
C TYR A 345 8.94 -20.24 -12.04
N ILE A 346 8.61 -19.00 -12.40
CA ILE A 346 9.58 -17.96 -12.72
C ILE A 346 10.06 -17.40 -11.38
N GLN A 347 11.32 -17.63 -11.03
CA GLN A 347 11.87 -17.19 -9.74
C GLN A 347 12.85 -16.04 -9.90
N THR A 348 12.81 -15.11 -8.95
CA THR A 348 13.83 -14.07 -8.76
C THR A 348 14.09 -13.84 -7.27
N THR A 349 15.06 -13.02 -6.92
CA THR A 349 15.28 -12.57 -5.53
C THR A 349 14.80 -11.13 -5.37
N THR A 350 14.58 -10.68 -4.14
CA THR A 350 14.22 -9.27 -3.86
C THR A 350 15.27 -8.29 -4.38
N GLU A 351 16.55 -8.67 -4.35
CA GLU A 351 17.66 -7.84 -4.86
C GLU A 351 17.63 -7.69 -6.38
N ASN A 352 17.17 -8.73 -7.09
CA ASN A 352 17.12 -8.78 -8.54
C ASN A 352 15.72 -8.46 -9.10
N TRP A 353 14.76 -8.12 -8.25
CA TRP A 353 13.41 -7.76 -8.68
C TRP A 353 13.47 -6.67 -9.75
N ALA A 354 12.71 -6.85 -10.84
CA ALA A 354 12.66 -5.95 -11.98
C ALA A 354 14.00 -5.77 -12.74
N THR A 355 15.02 -6.59 -12.45
CA THR A 355 16.34 -6.51 -13.09
C THR A 355 16.51 -7.64 -14.10
N ASN A 356 16.95 -7.32 -15.32
CA ASN A 356 17.22 -8.28 -16.40
C ASN A 356 16.04 -9.23 -16.67
N VAL A 357 14.83 -8.68 -16.70
CA VAL A 357 13.58 -9.43 -16.94
C VAL A 357 13.48 -10.05 -18.35
N GLY A 358 14.43 -9.76 -19.26
CA GLY A 358 14.41 -10.20 -20.66
C GLY A 358 14.85 -11.64 -20.94
N ASP A 359 15.42 -12.37 -19.97
CA ASP A 359 15.70 -13.82 -20.12
C ASP A 359 15.31 -14.62 -18.87
N PRO A 360 14.01 -14.68 -18.53
CA PRO A 360 13.54 -15.35 -17.32
C PRO A 360 13.44 -16.88 -17.50
N ALA A 361 13.59 -17.40 -18.71
CA ALA A 361 13.52 -18.83 -19.04
C ALA A 361 14.91 -19.46 -19.30
N TYR A 362 15.98 -18.83 -18.81
CA TYR A 362 17.34 -19.37 -18.88
C TYR A 362 17.38 -20.79 -18.30
N GLN A 363 17.88 -21.76 -19.08
CA GLN A 363 17.94 -23.20 -18.74
C GLN A 363 16.59 -23.93 -18.61
N LEU A 364 15.47 -23.39 -19.12
CA LEU A 364 14.17 -24.08 -19.08
C LEU A 364 14.23 -25.50 -19.70
N ILE A 365 14.91 -25.68 -20.83
CA ILE A 365 15.00 -26.98 -21.51
C ILE A 365 15.74 -28.02 -20.67
N ASP A 366 16.68 -27.60 -19.82
CA ASP A 366 17.48 -28.54 -19.00
C ASP A 366 16.70 -29.10 -17.80
N ILE A 367 15.51 -28.56 -17.52
CA ILE A 367 14.65 -28.94 -16.39
C ILE A 367 13.31 -29.54 -16.82
N LEU A 368 13.03 -29.57 -18.12
CA LEU A 368 11.95 -30.35 -18.74
C LEU A 368 12.51 -31.72 -19.11
#